data_AF-A0A968SPM0-F1
#
_entry.id   AF-A0A968SPM0-F1
#
_cell.length_a   1.000
_cell.length_b   1.000
_cell.length_c   1.000
_cell.angle_alpha   90.00
_cell.angle_beta   90.00
_cell.angle_gamma   90.00
#
_symmetry.space_group_name_H-M   'P 1'
#
loop_
_entity.id
_entity.type
_entity.pdbx_description
1 polymer ?
#
loop_
_entity_poly.entity_id
_entity_poly.type
_entity_poly.pdbx_seq_one_letter_code
_entity_poly.pdbx_strand_id
1 'polypeptide(L)'
;MGLPRSLWCLLIAFWLAPPALAEVIVRVEIAQTGSPLVIGTSTPAQILDSEDKPLGQLPAMQPIQADPTAQGIALSHNNLTAPVIRIRPAGDGLVAVEGRWYPGEIILAGYGTVLAVNYVDLENYVAGVVEFEMGSSFHGEALKAQAVAARSYVLYHRNSRPWFDVHSDTRSQVYRGYERLSPAVWAATQATRGMVMVYDNQFINAMYSSSSGGHTVGVEGVPYLQGFPDVTQRPRFGHGIGMSQWGAQDLATQGW
;
A
#
# COMPACT_ATOMS: atom_id res chain seq x y z
N MET A 1 75.22 1.61 0.43
CA MET A 1 74.17 0.60 0.71
C MET A 1 73.22 1.20 1.73
N GLY A 2 72.08 1.73 1.29
CA GLY A 2 71.08 2.36 2.16
C GLY A 2 69.71 1.74 1.88
N LEU A 3 69.00 1.36 2.94
CA LEU A 3 67.68 0.71 2.93
C LEU A 3 66.59 1.56 2.27
N PRO A 4 65.54 0.94 1.67
CA PRO A 4 64.51 1.66 0.94
C PRO A 4 63.42 2.22 1.85
N ARG A 5 62.89 3.38 1.45
CA ARG A 5 61.78 4.11 2.06
C ARG A 5 60.45 3.39 1.83
N SER A 6 59.65 3.31 2.90
CA SER A 6 58.27 2.82 2.92
C SER A 6 57.34 3.71 2.09
N LEU A 7 56.61 3.11 1.14
CA LEU A 7 55.41 3.70 0.55
C LEU A 7 54.22 3.37 1.46
N TRP A 8 53.61 4.39 2.05
CA TRP A 8 52.28 4.31 2.64
C TRP A 8 51.25 4.50 1.52
N CYS A 9 50.52 3.44 1.16
CA CYS A 9 49.33 3.55 0.33
C CYS A 9 48.17 4.07 1.19
N LEU A 10 47.74 5.31 0.95
CA LEU A 10 46.47 5.86 1.43
C LEU A 10 45.33 5.18 0.65
N LEU A 11 44.66 4.21 1.27
CA LEU A 11 43.34 3.75 0.85
C LEU A 11 42.30 4.75 1.36
N ILE A 12 41.88 5.68 0.50
CA ILE A 12 40.68 6.48 0.74
C ILE A 12 39.49 5.60 0.39
N ALA A 13 38.84 5.02 1.39
CA ALA A 13 37.55 4.38 1.22
C ALA A 13 36.48 5.48 1.15
N PHE A 14 36.01 5.79 -0.06
CA PHE A 14 34.76 6.53 -0.23
C PHE A 14 33.60 5.61 0.16
N TRP A 15 33.07 5.79 1.37
CA TRP A 15 31.74 5.31 1.72
C TRP A 15 30.73 6.15 0.94
N LEU A 16 30.40 5.72 -0.28
CA LEU A 16 29.15 6.13 -0.90
C LEU A 16 28.04 5.45 -0.08
N ALA A 17 27.41 6.22 0.80
CA ALA A 17 26.10 5.82 1.33
C ALA A 17 25.22 5.47 0.11
N PRO A 18 24.56 4.30 0.07
CA PRO A 18 23.62 4.04 -1.00
C PRO A 18 22.61 5.19 -1.02
N PRO A 19 22.20 5.69 -2.20
CA PRO A 19 21.11 6.65 -2.25
C PRO A 19 19.96 6.03 -1.47
N ALA A 20 19.40 6.77 -0.50
CA ALA A 20 18.17 6.38 0.16
C ALA A 20 17.21 5.98 -0.95
N LEU A 21 16.83 4.69 -1.01
CA LEU A 21 15.87 4.22 -2.00
C LEU A 21 14.65 5.11 -1.83
N ALA A 22 14.36 5.93 -2.84
CA ALA A 22 13.19 6.78 -2.79
C ALA A 22 11.97 5.90 -2.48
N GLU A 23 11.29 6.19 -1.39
CA GLU A 23 10.10 5.44 -0.97
C GLU A 23 9.07 5.51 -2.11
N VAL A 24 8.62 4.35 -2.57
CA VAL A 24 7.61 4.29 -3.62
C VAL A 24 6.28 4.57 -2.96
N ILE A 25 5.75 5.77 -3.17
CA ILE A 25 4.41 6.12 -2.68
C ILE A 25 3.34 5.49 -3.56
N VAL A 26 2.37 4.86 -2.90
CA VAL A 26 1.10 4.37 -3.43
C VAL A 26 0.00 5.30 -2.98
N ARG A 27 -0.91 5.64 -3.90
CA ARG A 27 -2.08 6.49 -3.65
C ARG A 27 -3.33 5.62 -3.65
N VAL A 28 -4.00 5.48 -2.52
CA VAL A 28 -5.17 4.59 -2.37
C VAL A 28 -6.43 5.39 -2.11
N GLU A 29 -7.44 5.27 -2.98
CA GLU A 29 -8.78 5.78 -2.66
C GLU A 29 -9.35 4.96 -1.50
N ILE A 30 -9.59 5.61 -0.36
CA ILE A 30 -10.15 4.97 0.84
C ILE A 30 -11.60 5.40 1.12
N ALA A 31 -12.04 6.54 0.58
CA ALA A 31 -13.43 6.98 0.62
C ALA A 31 -13.72 8.01 -0.49
N GLN A 32 -14.95 7.98 -1.00
CA GLN A 32 -15.52 9.07 -1.81
C GLN A 32 -16.99 9.25 -1.42
N THR A 33 -17.35 10.40 -0.85
CA THR A 33 -18.69 10.62 -0.27
C THR A 33 -19.15 12.07 -0.34
N GLY A 34 -20.46 12.28 -0.34
CA GLY A 34 -21.09 13.60 -0.16
C GLY A 34 -21.38 13.94 1.31
N SER A 35 -21.03 13.05 2.24
CA SER A 35 -21.20 13.25 3.69
C SER A 35 -19.88 13.64 4.36
N PRO A 36 -19.92 14.25 5.57
CA PRO A 36 -18.71 14.55 6.33
C PRO A 36 -17.92 13.30 6.66
N LEU A 37 -16.58 13.43 6.70
CA LEU A 37 -15.67 12.40 7.19
C LEU A 37 -15.09 12.79 8.56
N VAL A 38 -14.99 11.83 9.48
CA VAL A 38 -14.27 11.98 10.75
C VAL A 38 -12.80 11.65 10.53
N ILE A 39 -11.93 12.61 10.82
CA ILE A 39 -10.48 12.50 10.69
C ILE A 39 -9.82 12.64 12.05
N GLY A 40 -8.85 11.79 12.36
CA GLY A 40 -8.04 11.88 13.57
C GLY A 40 -6.57 11.61 13.27
N THR A 41 -5.68 11.87 14.22
CA THR A 41 -4.25 11.61 14.06
C THR A 41 -3.68 11.01 15.34
N SER A 42 -2.74 10.06 15.25
CA SER A 42 -2.17 9.42 16.45
C SER A 42 -1.03 10.23 17.08
N THR A 43 -0.40 11.09 16.28
CA THR A 43 0.58 12.10 16.68
C THR A 43 0.11 13.47 16.19
N PRO A 44 0.67 14.59 16.68
CA PRO A 44 0.34 15.89 16.13
C PRO A 44 0.62 15.90 14.62
N ALA A 45 -0.25 16.54 13.84
CA ALA A 45 -0.13 16.56 12.39
C ALA A 45 -0.10 17.99 11.84
N GLN A 46 0.55 18.15 10.69
CA GLN A 46 0.44 19.36 9.89
C GLN A 46 -0.78 19.26 8.97
N ILE A 47 -1.47 20.39 8.82
CA ILE A 47 -2.47 20.61 7.77
C ILE A 47 -1.80 21.43 6.69
N LEU A 48 -1.81 20.95 5.46
CA LEU A 48 -1.10 21.55 4.33
C LEU A 48 -2.07 21.74 3.15
N ASP A 49 -1.78 22.69 2.27
CA ASP A 49 -2.46 22.82 0.97
C ASP A 49 -1.84 21.89 -0.10
N SER A 50 -2.29 22.03 -1.34
CA SER A 50 -1.78 21.29 -2.50
C SER A 50 -0.30 21.57 -2.84
N GLU A 51 0.28 22.65 -2.32
CA GLU A 51 1.66 23.07 -2.56
C GLU A 51 2.56 22.80 -1.34
N ASP A 52 2.11 21.95 -0.41
CA ASP A 52 2.79 21.64 0.86
C ASP A 52 2.99 22.85 1.79
N LYS A 53 2.21 23.93 1.60
CA LYS A 53 2.26 25.09 2.48
C LYS A 53 1.43 24.84 3.75
N PRO A 54 1.95 25.15 4.95
CA PRO A 54 1.20 25.02 6.19
C PRO A 54 -0.06 25.90 6.24
N LEU A 55 -1.19 25.25 6.51
CA LEU A 55 -2.49 25.87 6.79
C LEU A 55 -2.85 25.81 8.29
N GLY A 56 -2.23 24.90 9.04
CA GLY A 56 -2.49 24.70 10.46
C GLY A 56 -1.86 23.43 11.00
N GLN A 57 -2.31 23.04 12.20
CA GLN A 57 -1.91 21.80 12.86
C GLN A 57 -3.15 21.09 13.42
N LEU A 58 -3.08 19.78 13.57
CA LEU A 58 -4.04 18.98 14.31
C LEU A 58 -3.37 18.42 15.57
N PRO A 59 -4.00 18.53 16.75
CA PRO A 59 -3.54 17.82 17.94
C PRO A 59 -3.75 16.30 17.79
N ALA A 60 -2.85 15.54 18.40
CA ALA A 60 -2.97 14.09 18.48
C ALA A 60 -4.26 13.68 19.22
N MET A 61 -4.86 12.58 18.77
CA MET A 61 -5.99 11.90 19.39
C MET A 61 -7.25 12.78 19.57
N GLN A 62 -7.38 13.84 18.79
CA GLN A 62 -8.57 14.67 18.75
C GLN A 62 -9.22 14.60 17.37
N PRO A 63 -10.40 13.95 17.23
CA PRO A 63 -11.07 13.85 15.95
C PRO A 63 -11.65 15.19 15.52
N ILE A 64 -11.66 15.42 14.21
CA ILE A 64 -12.22 16.58 13.54
C ILE A 64 -13.14 16.12 12.42
N GLN A 65 -14.03 16.99 11.95
CA GLN A 65 -14.84 16.74 10.76
C GLN A 65 -14.22 17.39 9.54
N ALA A 66 -14.26 16.67 8.42
CA ALA A 66 -13.97 17.16 7.09
C ALA A 66 -15.27 17.15 6.27
N ASP A 67 -15.88 18.32 6.14
CA ASP A 67 -17.18 18.52 5.51
C ASP A 67 -17.01 18.87 4.02
N PRO A 68 -17.71 18.18 3.11
CA PRO A 68 -17.76 18.59 1.71
C PRO A 68 -18.58 19.88 1.56
N THR A 69 -18.03 20.87 0.87
CA THR A 69 -18.69 22.16 0.60
C THR A 69 -18.56 22.53 -0.87
N ALA A 70 -19.33 23.51 -1.34
CA ALA A 70 -19.20 24.02 -2.71
C ALA A 70 -17.84 24.69 -2.99
N GLN A 71 -17.09 25.08 -1.95
CA GLN A 71 -15.80 25.77 -2.04
C GLN A 71 -14.60 24.85 -1.78
N GLY A 72 -14.83 23.58 -1.42
CA GLY A 72 -13.78 22.64 -1.07
C GLY A 72 -14.16 21.76 0.12
N ILE A 73 -13.15 21.35 0.88
CA ILE A 73 -13.28 20.61 2.12
C ILE A 73 -13.14 21.59 3.28
N ALA A 74 -14.16 21.67 4.15
CA ALA A 74 -14.11 22.46 5.37
C ALA A 74 -13.68 21.60 6.56
N LEU A 75 -12.73 22.08 7.38
CA LEU A 75 -12.32 21.40 8.61
C LEU A 75 -12.90 22.09 9.85
N SER A 76 -13.47 21.29 10.77
CA SER A 76 -14.06 21.82 12.01
C SER A 76 -13.05 22.43 13.00
N HIS A 77 -11.75 22.13 12.87
CA HIS A 77 -10.71 22.51 13.83
C HIS A 77 -10.31 23.99 13.80
N ASN A 78 -10.46 24.66 12.65
CA ASN A 78 -9.86 25.97 12.41
C ASN A 78 -10.62 26.84 11.38
N ASN A 79 -11.88 26.50 11.08
CA ASN A 79 -12.67 27.15 10.02
C ASN A 79 -11.93 27.23 8.66
N LEU A 80 -11.01 26.30 8.41
CA LEU A 80 -10.28 26.21 7.16
C LEU A 80 -11.19 25.60 6.10
N THR A 81 -11.20 26.18 4.90
CA THR A 81 -11.78 25.54 3.72
C THR A 81 -10.80 25.61 2.57
N ALA A 82 -10.50 24.46 1.96
CA ALA A 82 -9.62 24.39 0.80
C ALA A 82 -10.04 23.23 -0.12
N PRO A 83 -9.85 23.34 -1.43
CA PRO A 83 -10.23 22.27 -2.37
C PRO A 83 -9.35 21.02 -2.25
N VAL A 84 -8.14 21.17 -1.72
CA VAL A 84 -7.20 20.09 -1.40
C VAL A 84 -6.57 20.37 -0.05
N ILE A 85 -6.59 19.37 0.82
CA ILE A 85 -5.99 19.41 2.15
C ILE A 85 -5.14 18.15 2.32
N ARG A 86 -3.87 18.32 2.73
CA ARG A 86 -3.01 17.21 3.15
C ARG A 86 -2.90 17.18 4.66
N ILE A 87 -3.08 16.01 5.26
CA ILE A 87 -2.91 15.75 6.68
C ILE A 87 -1.68 14.88 6.83
N ARG A 88 -0.59 15.46 7.36
CA ARG A 88 0.71 14.81 7.55
C ARG A 88 0.98 14.63 9.04
N PRO A 89 0.85 13.41 9.59
CA PRO A 89 1.20 13.16 10.98
C PRO A 89 2.71 13.29 11.21
N ALA A 90 3.12 13.62 12.43
CA ALA A 90 4.54 13.68 12.80
C ALA A 90 5.13 12.27 12.96
N GLY A 91 6.34 12.06 12.44
CA GLY A 91 7.05 10.78 12.47
C GLY A 91 6.24 9.67 11.79
N ASP A 92 6.28 8.46 12.37
CA ASP A 92 5.50 7.31 11.90
C ASP A 92 4.05 7.32 12.42
N GLY A 93 3.50 8.51 12.66
CA GLY A 93 2.13 8.68 13.10
C GLY A 93 1.13 8.19 12.05
N LEU A 94 -0.08 7.91 12.50
CA LEU A 94 -1.18 7.38 11.69
C LEU A 94 -2.27 8.44 11.58
N VAL A 95 -2.99 8.43 10.46
CA VAL A 95 -4.20 9.22 10.28
C VAL A 95 -5.41 8.30 10.33
N ALA A 96 -6.37 8.59 11.20
CA ALA A 96 -7.65 7.91 11.24
C ALA A 96 -8.61 8.54 10.24
N VAL A 97 -9.30 7.72 9.44
CA VAL A 97 -10.45 8.14 8.62
C VAL A 97 -11.59 7.16 8.90
N GLU A 98 -12.73 7.65 9.39
CA GLU A 98 -13.90 6.82 9.75
C GLU A 98 -13.54 5.66 10.69
N GLY A 99 -12.71 5.94 11.70
CA GLY A 99 -12.29 4.97 12.71
C GLY A 99 -11.21 3.98 12.28
N ARG A 100 -10.72 4.03 11.03
CA ARG A 100 -9.62 3.19 10.54
C ARG A 100 -8.31 3.98 10.49
N TRP A 101 -7.23 3.39 11.00
CA TRP A 101 -5.91 4.01 11.04
C TRP A 101 -5.09 3.69 9.78
N TYR A 102 -4.54 4.71 9.15
CA TYR A 102 -3.72 4.59 7.95
C TYR A 102 -2.32 5.15 8.19
N PRO A 103 -1.26 4.43 7.80
CA PRO A 103 0.10 4.98 7.79
C PRO A 103 0.28 6.01 6.67
N GLY A 104 1.27 6.89 6.84
CA GLY A 104 1.55 7.95 5.88
C GLY A 104 0.56 9.11 5.99
N GLU A 105 0.26 9.74 4.85
CA GLU A 105 -0.55 10.95 4.79
C GLU A 105 -1.96 10.67 4.23
N ILE A 106 -2.88 11.58 4.53
CA ILE A 106 -4.21 11.58 3.91
C ILE A 106 -4.41 12.87 3.14
N ILE A 107 -4.83 12.73 1.89
CA ILE A 107 -5.25 13.83 1.03
C ILE A 107 -6.76 13.83 0.96
N LEU A 108 -7.36 14.96 1.28
CA LEU A 108 -8.78 15.22 1.11
C LEU A 108 -8.93 16.19 -0.05
N ALA A 109 -9.76 15.85 -1.04
CA ALA A 109 -9.97 16.69 -2.21
C ALA A 109 -11.42 16.65 -2.67
N GLY A 110 -11.92 17.77 -3.23
CA GLY A 110 -13.20 17.79 -3.93
C GLY A 110 -14.06 19.03 -3.67
N TYR A 111 -15.18 19.11 -4.40
CA TYR A 111 -16.19 20.16 -4.31
C TYR A 111 -17.57 19.50 -4.21
N GLY A 112 -18.29 19.73 -3.12
CA GLY A 112 -19.56 19.05 -2.82
C GLY A 112 -19.44 17.56 -2.48
N THR A 113 -18.24 17.00 -2.58
CA THR A 113 -17.88 15.64 -2.16
C THR A 113 -16.47 15.66 -1.57
N VAL A 114 -16.16 14.71 -0.69
CA VAL A 114 -14.81 14.45 -0.20
C VAL A 114 -14.30 13.16 -0.82
N LEU A 115 -13.21 13.26 -1.58
CA LEU A 115 -12.34 12.14 -1.92
C LEU A 115 -11.22 12.08 -0.87
N ALA A 116 -11.12 10.97 -0.15
CA ALA A 116 -10.01 10.70 0.76
C ALA A 116 -9.04 9.70 0.10
N VAL A 117 -7.79 10.11 -0.04
CA VAL A 117 -6.71 9.31 -0.62
C VAL A 117 -5.60 9.13 0.39
N ASN A 118 -5.25 7.88 0.70
CA ASN A 118 -4.09 7.59 1.51
C ASN A 118 -2.82 7.53 0.65
N TYR A 119 -1.83 8.34 1.02
CA TYR A 119 -0.50 8.37 0.45
C TYR A 119 0.42 7.60 1.39
N VAL A 120 0.80 6.41 0.98
CA VAL A 120 1.45 5.42 1.83
C VAL A 120 2.66 4.81 1.13
N ASP A 121 3.72 4.52 1.90
CA ASP A 121 4.86 3.74 1.40
C ASP A 121 4.40 2.37 0.89
N LEU A 122 4.98 1.92 -0.22
CA LEU A 122 4.63 0.67 -0.90
C LEU A 122 4.63 -0.54 0.05
N GLU A 123 5.63 -0.66 0.91
CA GLU A 123 5.75 -1.84 1.77
C GLU A 123 4.72 -1.79 2.90
N ASN A 124 4.39 -0.58 3.38
CA ASN A 124 3.28 -0.41 4.32
C ASN A 124 1.92 -0.72 3.68
N TYR A 125 1.71 -0.33 2.42
CA TYR A 125 0.51 -0.70 1.67
C TYR A 125 0.38 -2.21 1.49
N VAL A 126 1.47 -2.88 1.05
CA VAL A 126 1.50 -4.33 0.82
C VAL A 126 1.21 -5.08 2.11
N ALA A 127 1.77 -4.65 3.25
CA ALA A 127 1.47 -5.25 4.55
C ALA A 127 -0.02 -5.14 4.91
N GLY A 128 -0.63 -3.98 4.71
CA GLY A 128 -2.06 -3.77 4.92
C GLY A 128 -2.93 -4.63 3.98
N VAL A 129 -2.54 -4.80 2.71
CA VAL A 129 -3.28 -5.66 1.77
C VAL A 129 -3.22 -7.12 2.21
N VAL A 130 -2.03 -7.66 2.51
CA VAL A 130 -1.88 -9.08 2.88
C VAL A 130 -2.66 -9.41 4.15
N GLU A 131 -2.71 -8.51 5.13
CA GLU A 131 -3.48 -8.68 6.36
C GLU A 131 -4.99 -8.85 6.09
N PHE A 132 -5.55 -8.10 5.15
CA PHE A 132 -7.00 -8.11 4.90
C PHE A 132 -7.43 -9.02 3.74
N GLU A 133 -6.51 -9.46 2.88
CA GLU A 133 -6.78 -10.41 1.80
C GLU A 133 -6.69 -11.88 2.24
N MET A 134 -5.66 -12.23 3.02
CA MET A 134 -5.46 -13.61 3.50
C MET A 134 -5.52 -13.70 5.02
N GLY A 135 -5.01 -12.69 5.72
CA GLY A 135 -4.93 -12.70 7.18
C GLY A 135 -3.88 -13.67 7.72
N SER A 136 -3.55 -13.51 9.00
CA SER A 136 -2.38 -14.17 9.59
C SER A 136 -2.50 -15.67 9.87
N SER A 137 -3.65 -16.29 9.57
CA SER A 137 -3.85 -17.74 9.74
C SER A 137 -3.28 -18.57 8.59
N PHE A 138 -2.95 -17.93 7.47
CA PHE A 138 -2.33 -18.58 6.33
C PHE A 138 -0.85 -18.90 6.59
N HIS A 139 -0.35 -19.88 5.84
CA HIS A 139 1.04 -20.32 5.90
C HIS A 139 1.99 -19.19 5.47
N GLY A 140 3.18 -19.12 6.10
CA GLY A 140 4.15 -18.05 5.84
C GLY A 140 4.54 -17.91 4.37
N GLU A 141 4.79 -19.02 3.67
CA GLU A 141 5.09 -19.00 2.23
C GLU A 141 3.90 -18.52 1.37
N ALA A 142 2.67 -18.84 1.78
CA ALA A 142 1.48 -18.33 1.09
C ALA A 142 1.32 -16.81 1.28
N LEU A 143 1.61 -16.31 2.49
CA LEU A 143 1.65 -14.86 2.77
C LEU A 143 2.74 -14.15 1.96
N LYS A 144 3.92 -14.77 1.80
CA LYS A 144 5.00 -14.24 0.96
C LYS A 144 4.60 -14.19 -0.51
N ALA A 145 3.97 -15.24 -1.04
CA ALA A 145 3.46 -15.26 -2.42
C ALA A 145 2.44 -14.13 -2.65
N GLN A 146 1.52 -13.93 -1.70
CA GLN A 146 0.56 -12.82 -1.74
C GLN A 146 1.21 -11.45 -1.65
N ALA A 147 2.26 -11.28 -0.83
CA ALA A 147 2.98 -10.01 -0.76
C ALA A 147 3.61 -9.65 -2.12
N VAL A 148 4.24 -10.62 -2.79
CA VAL A 148 4.81 -10.42 -4.14
C VAL A 148 3.71 -10.12 -5.17
N ALA A 149 2.58 -10.83 -5.13
CA ALA A 149 1.44 -10.57 -6.00
C ALA A 149 0.87 -9.16 -5.79
N ALA A 150 0.60 -8.78 -4.53
CA ALA A 150 0.03 -7.49 -4.20
C ALA A 150 0.92 -6.30 -4.57
N ARG A 151 2.24 -6.46 -4.37
CA ARG A 151 3.25 -5.47 -4.76
C ARG A 151 3.30 -5.29 -6.28
N SER A 152 3.30 -6.39 -7.01
CA SER A 152 3.35 -6.36 -8.48
C SER A 152 2.07 -5.74 -9.06
N TYR A 153 0.91 -6.09 -8.50
CA TYR A 153 -0.39 -5.53 -8.89
C TYR A 153 -0.41 -4.00 -8.74
N VAL A 154 -0.06 -3.47 -7.57
CA VAL A 154 -0.15 -2.03 -7.36
C VAL A 154 0.87 -1.25 -8.19
N LEU A 155 2.04 -1.81 -8.44
CA LEU A 155 3.04 -1.22 -9.33
C LEU A 155 2.59 -1.20 -10.80
N TYR A 156 1.87 -2.23 -11.26
CA TYR A 156 1.24 -2.24 -12.58
C TYR A 156 0.17 -1.15 -12.73
N HIS A 157 -0.64 -0.92 -11.70
CA HIS A 157 -1.72 0.09 -11.72
C HIS A 157 -1.28 1.50 -11.29
N ARG A 158 0.00 1.70 -10.98
CA ARG A 158 0.52 2.99 -10.50
C ARG A 158 0.40 4.06 -11.58
N ASN A 159 -0.02 5.26 -11.18
CA ASN A 159 -0.29 6.41 -12.05
C ASN A 159 -1.36 6.15 -13.13
N SER A 160 -2.20 5.13 -12.96
CA SER A 160 -3.27 4.81 -13.92
C SER A 160 -4.45 5.79 -13.85
N ARG A 161 -4.56 6.58 -12.78
CA ARG A 161 -5.62 7.58 -12.58
C ARG A 161 -5.07 8.90 -12.04
N PRO A 162 -5.80 10.02 -12.20
CA PRO A 162 -5.31 11.34 -11.79
C PRO A 162 -5.02 11.45 -10.29
N TRP A 163 -5.97 11.04 -9.43
CA TRP A 163 -5.91 11.29 -7.99
C TRP A 163 -5.34 10.14 -7.16
N PHE A 164 -5.45 8.90 -7.65
CA PHE A 164 -5.05 7.69 -6.93
C PHE A 164 -4.64 6.58 -7.90
N ASP A 165 -4.04 5.52 -7.38
CA ASP A 165 -3.57 4.37 -8.16
C ASP A 165 -4.59 3.22 -8.09
N VAL A 166 -5.11 2.94 -6.89
CA VAL A 166 -5.95 1.76 -6.60
C VAL A 166 -7.09 2.10 -5.63
N HIS A 167 -8.17 1.32 -5.66
CA HIS A 167 -9.22 1.38 -4.64
C HIS A 167 -8.83 0.52 -3.43
N SER A 168 -9.36 0.85 -2.24
CA SER A 168 -9.12 0.09 -1.02
C SER A 168 -10.02 -1.16 -0.85
N ASP A 169 -10.78 -1.52 -1.87
CA ASP A 169 -11.76 -2.62 -1.85
C ASP A 169 -11.56 -3.59 -3.03
N THR A 170 -12.51 -4.50 -3.24
CA THR A 170 -12.45 -5.57 -4.24
C THR A 170 -12.39 -5.09 -5.69
N ARG A 171 -12.58 -3.78 -5.97
CA ARG A 171 -12.28 -3.20 -7.29
C ARG A 171 -10.78 -3.19 -7.60
N SER A 172 -9.94 -3.27 -6.56
CA SER A 172 -8.50 -3.40 -6.69
C SER A 172 -7.98 -4.46 -5.69
N GLN A 173 -7.63 -4.05 -4.47
CA GLN A 173 -7.15 -4.93 -3.42
C GLN A 173 -7.76 -4.48 -2.09
N VAL A 174 -8.14 -5.42 -1.23
CA VAL A 174 -8.70 -5.08 0.07
C VAL A 174 -7.62 -4.48 0.96
N TYR A 175 -7.72 -3.17 1.20
CA TYR A 175 -6.81 -2.40 2.04
C TYR A 175 -7.61 -1.65 3.10
N ARG A 176 -7.28 -1.84 4.38
CA ARG A 176 -7.97 -1.17 5.50
C ARG A 176 -7.03 -0.50 6.49
N GLY A 177 -5.82 -0.16 6.05
CA GLY A 177 -4.81 0.45 6.91
C GLY A 177 -4.21 -0.53 7.93
N TYR A 178 -3.83 0.00 9.10
CA TYR A 178 -2.98 -0.63 10.13
C TYR A 178 -3.71 -0.95 11.44
N GLU A 179 -5.02 -1.16 11.40
CA GLU A 179 -5.79 -1.39 12.64
C GLU A 179 -5.29 -2.61 13.43
N ARG A 180 -4.82 -3.68 12.76
CA ARG A 180 -4.36 -4.93 13.38
C ARG A 180 -3.30 -5.67 12.54
N LEU A 181 -2.19 -5.01 12.20
CA LEU A 181 -1.16 -5.68 11.41
C LEU A 181 -0.49 -6.82 12.22
N SER A 182 -0.62 -8.05 11.74
CA SER A 182 -0.03 -9.21 12.37
C SER A 182 1.49 -9.25 12.24
N PRO A 183 2.25 -9.64 13.29
CA PRO A 183 3.68 -9.88 13.17
C PRO A 183 4.05 -10.91 12.09
N ALA A 184 3.20 -11.92 11.87
CA ALA A 184 3.44 -12.94 10.84
C ALA A 184 3.31 -12.36 9.42
N VAL A 185 2.29 -11.53 9.18
CA VAL A 185 2.11 -10.82 7.91
C VAL A 185 3.23 -9.82 7.69
N TRP A 186 3.60 -9.06 8.71
CA TRP A 186 4.75 -8.15 8.65
C TRP A 186 6.04 -8.90 8.31
N ALA A 187 6.32 -10.03 8.95
CA ALA A 187 7.50 -10.83 8.64
C ALA A 187 7.52 -11.35 7.19
N ALA A 188 6.38 -11.83 6.68
CA ALA A 188 6.28 -12.32 5.30
C ALA A 188 6.47 -11.22 4.25
N THR A 189 5.88 -10.05 4.49
CA THR A 189 5.98 -8.89 3.58
C THR A 189 7.41 -8.33 3.56
N GLN A 190 8.06 -8.24 4.73
CA GLN A 190 9.45 -7.82 4.84
C GLN A 190 10.43 -8.84 4.23
N ALA A 191 10.17 -10.14 4.39
CA ALA A 191 11.00 -11.19 3.78
C ALA A 191 10.98 -11.17 2.24
N THR A 192 9.98 -10.49 1.64
CA THR A 192 9.81 -10.35 0.19
C THR A 192 9.92 -8.89 -0.28
N ARG A 193 10.48 -8.00 0.56
CA ARG A 193 10.63 -6.57 0.25
C ARG A 193 11.29 -6.37 -1.11
N GLY A 194 10.66 -5.58 -1.97
CA GLY A 194 11.16 -5.31 -3.34
C GLY A 194 11.07 -6.47 -4.33
N MET A 195 10.60 -7.66 -3.92
CA MET A 195 10.35 -8.76 -4.86
C MET A 195 9.05 -8.53 -5.61
N VAL A 196 9.13 -8.60 -6.94
CA VAL A 196 8.07 -8.27 -7.88
C VAL A 196 8.10 -9.27 -9.05
N MET A 197 6.94 -9.46 -9.69
CA MET A 197 6.81 -10.25 -10.90
C MET A 197 6.82 -9.32 -12.12
N VAL A 198 7.65 -9.67 -13.10
CA VAL A 198 7.78 -8.94 -14.36
C VAL A 198 7.66 -9.89 -15.54
N TYR A 199 7.15 -9.38 -16.66
CA TYR A 199 7.15 -10.03 -17.96
C TYR A 199 7.54 -8.97 -18.99
N ASP A 200 8.49 -9.31 -19.88
CA ASP A 200 9.05 -8.37 -20.85
C ASP A 200 9.52 -7.04 -20.23
N ASN A 201 10.26 -7.14 -19.11
CA ASN A 201 10.77 -6.02 -18.32
C ASN A 201 9.72 -5.02 -17.80
N GLN A 202 8.43 -5.40 -17.79
CA GLN A 202 7.35 -4.62 -17.21
C GLN A 202 6.71 -5.37 -16.04
N PHE A 203 6.24 -4.65 -15.02
CA PHE A 203 5.43 -5.26 -13.96
C PHE A 203 4.24 -5.98 -14.59
N ILE A 204 3.89 -7.16 -14.09
CA ILE A 204 2.69 -7.85 -14.54
C ILE A 204 1.46 -7.38 -13.75
N ASN A 205 0.29 -7.45 -14.39
CA ASN A 205 -0.97 -7.40 -13.66
C ASN A 205 -1.16 -8.71 -12.87
N ALA A 206 -0.57 -8.78 -11.68
CA ALA A 206 -0.55 -9.96 -10.82
C ALA A 206 -1.89 -10.20 -10.13
N MET A 207 -2.88 -10.63 -10.92
CA MET A 207 -4.23 -10.96 -10.44
C MET A 207 -4.19 -12.13 -9.44
N TYR A 208 -5.10 -12.10 -8.47
CA TYR A 208 -5.31 -13.20 -7.53
C TYR A 208 -6.78 -13.25 -7.10
N SER A 209 -7.22 -14.39 -6.58
CA SER A 209 -8.58 -14.55 -6.02
C SER A 209 -8.59 -15.60 -4.92
N SER A 210 -9.67 -15.66 -4.13
CA SER A 210 -9.75 -16.55 -2.97
C SER A 210 -9.55 -18.03 -3.34
N SER A 211 -10.39 -18.56 -4.23
CA SER A 211 -10.32 -19.96 -4.65
C SER A 211 -10.59 -20.09 -6.14
N SER A 212 -9.73 -20.82 -6.85
CA SER A 212 -9.89 -21.09 -8.28
C SER A 212 -10.97 -22.13 -8.59
N GLY A 213 -11.31 -23.00 -7.64
CA GLY A 213 -12.15 -24.17 -7.88
C GLY A 213 -11.41 -25.36 -8.49
N GLY A 214 -10.11 -25.49 -8.24
CA GLY A 214 -9.26 -26.55 -8.78
C GLY A 214 -8.66 -26.28 -10.16
N HIS A 215 -8.98 -25.12 -10.76
CA HIS A 215 -8.38 -24.67 -12.00
C HIS A 215 -8.47 -23.14 -12.14
N THR A 216 -7.35 -22.48 -12.40
CA THR A 216 -7.31 -21.03 -12.63
C THR A 216 -7.88 -20.67 -14.01
N VAL A 217 -8.29 -19.43 -14.17
CA VAL A 217 -8.88 -18.89 -15.41
C VAL A 217 -7.82 -18.06 -16.12
N GLY A 218 -7.60 -18.37 -17.40
CA GLY A 218 -6.74 -17.58 -18.26
C GLY A 218 -7.42 -16.31 -18.77
N VAL A 219 -6.62 -15.32 -19.16
CA VAL A 219 -7.05 -14.13 -19.88
C VAL A 219 -6.47 -14.21 -21.29
N GLU A 220 -7.34 -14.24 -22.29
CA GLU A 220 -6.94 -14.31 -23.69
C GLU A 220 -5.99 -13.15 -24.05
N GLY A 221 -4.90 -13.46 -24.75
CA GLY A 221 -3.90 -12.47 -25.15
C GLY A 221 -2.93 -12.02 -24.05
N VAL A 222 -3.02 -12.53 -22.82
CA VAL A 222 -2.10 -12.18 -21.72
C VAL A 222 -1.18 -13.37 -21.38
N PRO A 223 0.11 -13.34 -21.77
CA PRO A 223 1.00 -14.52 -21.69
C PRO A 223 1.21 -15.09 -20.29
N TYR A 224 1.12 -14.26 -19.25
CA TYR A 224 1.35 -14.64 -17.85
C TYR A 224 0.06 -14.92 -17.07
N LEU A 225 -1.13 -14.70 -17.65
CA LEU A 225 -2.42 -15.06 -17.05
C LEU A 225 -3.03 -16.22 -17.84
N GLN A 226 -2.47 -17.41 -17.65
CA GLN A 226 -2.95 -18.64 -18.28
C GLN A 226 -3.72 -19.49 -17.26
N GLY A 227 -4.66 -20.29 -17.75
CA GLY A 227 -5.40 -21.24 -16.91
C GLY A 227 -4.55 -22.49 -16.65
N PHE A 228 -4.41 -22.87 -15.40
CA PHE A 228 -3.69 -24.08 -14.96
C PHE A 228 -4.50 -24.86 -13.92
N PRO A 229 -4.32 -26.19 -13.84
CA PRO A 229 -4.78 -26.97 -12.70
C PRO A 229 -4.24 -26.39 -11.38
N ASP A 230 -5.09 -26.37 -10.36
CA ASP A 230 -4.77 -25.88 -9.03
C ASP A 230 -5.00 -26.99 -8.00
N VAL A 231 -4.18 -27.03 -6.96
CA VAL A 231 -4.24 -28.06 -5.90
C VAL A 231 -5.47 -27.89 -5.01
N THR A 232 -6.05 -26.68 -4.94
CA THR A 232 -7.20 -26.42 -4.08
C THR A 232 -8.42 -27.24 -4.48
N GLN A 233 -8.99 -27.95 -3.51
CA GLN A 233 -10.24 -28.71 -3.67
C GLN A 233 -11.47 -27.89 -3.26
N ARG A 234 -11.29 -26.62 -2.86
CA ARG A 234 -12.38 -25.75 -2.42
C ARG A 234 -13.17 -25.24 -3.63
N PRO A 235 -14.50 -25.01 -3.51
CA PRO A 235 -15.28 -24.37 -4.56
C PRO A 235 -14.68 -23.03 -5.01
N ARG A 236 -14.93 -22.62 -6.25
CA ARG A 236 -14.47 -21.33 -6.75
C ARG A 236 -15.11 -20.19 -5.95
N PHE A 237 -14.29 -19.22 -5.55
CA PHE A 237 -14.74 -17.98 -4.91
C PHE A 237 -13.89 -16.82 -5.45
N GLY A 238 -14.56 -15.89 -6.15
CA GLY A 238 -13.90 -14.85 -6.95
C GLY A 238 -13.76 -15.23 -8.43
N HIS A 239 -12.97 -14.46 -9.17
CA HIS A 239 -12.87 -14.59 -10.62
C HIS A 239 -11.99 -15.77 -11.08
N GLY A 240 -11.12 -16.30 -10.21
CA GLY A 240 -10.25 -17.46 -10.51
C GLY A 240 -9.04 -17.14 -11.40
N ILE A 241 -8.79 -15.87 -11.73
CA ILE A 241 -7.68 -15.43 -12.60
C ILE A 241 -6.43 -15.23 -11.74
N GLY A 242 -5.29 -15.73 -12.23
CA GLY A 242 -4.01 -15.62 -11.55
C GLY A 242 -3.92 -16.52 -10.31
N MET A 243 -3.27 -16.05 -9.26
CA MET A 243 -2.99 -16.89 -8.08
C MET A 243 -4.27 -17.18 -7.28
N SER A 244 -4.49 -18.45 -6.90
CA SER A 244 -5.48 -18.78 -5.87
C SER A 244 -4.85 -18.66 -4.49
N GLN A 245 -5.47 -17.90 -3.59
CA GLN A 245 -5.03 -17.77 -2.20
C GLN A 245 -5.08 -19.13 -1.47
N TRP A 246 -6.17 -19.88 -1.62
CA TRP A 246 -6.27 -21.23 -1.08
C TRP A 246 -5.37 -22.24 -1.80
N GLY A 247 -5.13 -22.08 -3.10
CA GLY A 247 -4.13 -22.87 -3.81
C GLY A 247 -2.71 -22.66 -3.26
N ALA A 248 -2.32 -21.40 -3.04
CA ALA A 248 -1.05 -21.03 -2.42
C ALA A 248 -0.92 -21.59 -0.99
N GLN A 249 -2.00 -21.53 -0.19
CA GLN A 249 -2.06 -22.17 1.13
C GLN A 249 -1.81 -23.68 1.06
N ASP A 250 -2.49 -24.37 0.14
CA ASP A 250 -2.42 -25.82 0.04
C ASP A 250 -1.05 -26.28 -0.50
N LEU A 251 -0.44 -25.54 -1.43
CA LEU A 251 0.93 -25.76 -1.90
C LEU A 251 1.94 -25.58 -0.77
N ALA A 252 1.85 -24.47 -0.05
CA ALA A 252 2.75 -24.18 1.07
C ALA A 252 2.65 -25.24 2.18
N THR A 253 1.43 -25.75 2.44
CA THR A 253 1.21 -26.84 3.41
C THR A 253 1.84 -28.18 2.96
N GLN A 254 2.02 -28.36 1.65
CA GLN A 254 2.71 -29.52 1.07
C GLN A 254 4.24 -29.36 0.99
N GLY A 255 4.78 -28.22 1.47
CA GLY A 255 6.21 -27.96 1.53
C GLY A 255 6.81 -27.31 0.27
N TRP A 256 5.98 -26.70 -0.58
CA TRP A 256 6.41 -25.85 -1.69
C TRP A 256 6.75 -24.43 -1.23
#